data_AF-A0A7K4NFH3-F1
#
_entry.id   AF-A0A7K4NFH3-F1
#
_cell.length_a   1.000
_cell.length_b   1.000
_cell.length_c   1.000
_cell.angle_alpha   90.00
_cell.angle_beta   90.00
_cell.angle_gamma   90.00
#
_symmetry.space_group_name_H-M   'P 1'
#
loop_
_entity.id
_entity.type
_entity.pdbx_description
1 polymer ?
#
loop_
_entity_poly.entity_id
_entity_poly.type
_entity_poly.pdbx_seq_one_letter_code
_entity_poly.pdbx_strand_id
1 'polypeptide(L)'
;MKLLIGGSSSKFFHLKDFADELENIGIECKLVHDTDFADGYPSRKLSTWLKRNGKFKNLINDFKPDAVFVDRQRHFGLEALNNEVPLFVHLRGNYL
;
A
#
# COMPACT_ATOMS: atom_id res chain seq x y z
N MET A 1 10.02 1.27 -13.69
CA MET A 1 8.69 1.09 -13.05
C MET A 1 8.80 1.53 -11.61
N LYS A 2 7.76 2.17 -11.06
CA LYS A 2 7.64 2.60 -9.67
C LYS A 2 6.58 1.76 -8.95
N LEU A 3 6.99 1.00 -7.94
CA LEU A 3 6.10 0.12 -7.19
C LEU A 3 5.92 0.64 -5.76
N LEU A 4 4.68 1.00 -5.41
CA LEU A 4 4.34 1.36 -4.04
C LEU A 4 3.89 0.11 -3.27
N ILE A 5 4.59 -0.22 -2.19
CA ILE A 5 4.35 -1.42 -1.40
C ILE A 5 3.72 -1.02 -0.07
N GLY A 6 2.46 -1.40 0.13
CA GLY A 6 1.73 -1.26 1.40
C GLY A 6 1.89 -2.52 2.24
N GLY A 7 2.64 -2.41 3.33
CA GLY A 7 3.02 -3.55 4.17
C GLY A 7 2.45 -3.50 5.59
N SER A 8 2.01 -4.65 6.09
CA SER A 8 1.72 -4.82 7.51
C SER A 8 3.00 -4.85 8.35
N SER A 9 2.94 -4.37 9.60
CA SER A 9 4.08 -4.44 10.53
C SER A 9 4.63 -5.87 10.67
N SER A 10 3.77 -6.89 10.70
CA SER A 10 4.15 -8.31 10.84
C SER A 10 4.93 -8.91 9.67
N LYS A 11 4.93 -8.27 8.49
CA LYS A 11 5.62 -8.77 7.28
C LYS A 11 6.55 -7.72 6.67
N PHE A 12 6.71 -6.58 7.33
CA PHE A 12 7.47 -5.45 6.81
C PHE A 12 8.92 -5.81 6.49
N PHE A 13 9.57 -6.61 7.34
CA PHE A 13 10.92 -7.11 7.10
C PHE A 13 11.02 -7.91 5.78
N HIS A 14 10.12 -8.87 5.57
CA HIS A 14 10.10 -9.66 4.32
C HIS A 14 9.76 -8.80 3.08
N LEU A 15 8.92 -7.79 3.24
CA LEU A 15 8.60 -6.86 2.15
C LEU A 15 9.76 -5.93 1.83
N LYS A 16 10.62 -5.63 2.80
CA LYS A 16 11.85 -4.89 2.57
C LYS A 16 12.81 -5.73 1.74
N ASP A 17 13.04 -6.99 2.11
CA ASP A 17 13.88 -7.89 1.30
C ASP A 17 13.35 -8.04 -0.14
N PHE A 18 12.01 -8.14 -0.28
CA PHE A 18 11.36 -8.14 -1.59
C PHE A 18 11.59 -6.84 -2.37
N ALA A 19 11.45 -5.68 -1.74
CA ALA A 19 11.70 -4.39 -2.36
C ALA A 19 13.16 -4.24 -2.79
N ASP A 20 14.10 -4.60 -1.91
CA ASP A 20 15.55 -4.52 -2.17
C ASP A 20 15.92 -5.37 -3.42
N GLU A 21 15.31 -6.56 -3.58
CA GLU A 21 15.55 -7.42 -4.75
C GLU A 21 14.90 -6.89 -6.04
N LEU A 22 13.75 -6.22 -5.96
CA LEU A 22 13.16 -5.52 -7.10
C LEU A 22 14.02 -4.30 -7.51
N GLU A 23 14.61 -3.60 -6.55
CA GLU A 23 15.54 -2.50 -6.80
C GLU A 23 16.81 -2.98 -7.53
N ASN A 24 17.33 -4.16 -7.17
CA ASN A 24 18.47 -4.79 -7.86
C ASN A 24 18.21 -5.04 -9.36
N ILE A 25 16.95 -5.22 -9.76
CA ILE A 25 16.56 -5.40 -11.18
C ILE A 25 16.03 -4.11 -11.83
N GLY A 26 16.20 -2.95 -11.19
CA GLY A 26 15.89 -1.64 -11.75
C GLY A 26 14.45 -1.14 -11.55
N ILE A 27 13.71 -1.71 -10.61
CA ILE A 27 12.39 -1.22 -10.21
C ILE A 27 12.55 -0.26 -9.03
N GLU A 28 11.98 0.93 -9.12
CA GLU A 28 11.99 1.89 -8.00
C GLU A 28 10.89 1.51 -7.02
N CYS A 29 11.24 1.16 -5.78
CA CYS A 29 10.29 0.76 -4.76
C CYS A 29 10.10 1.83 -3.68
N LYS A 30 8.89 1.89 -3.12
CA LYS A 30 8.62 2.61 -1.87
C LYS A 30 7.81 1.71 -0.96
N LEU A 31 8.40 1.29 0.15
CA LEU A 31 7.74 0.50 1.18
C LEU A 31 7.19 1.40 2.30
N VAL A 32 5.89 1.26 2.61
CA VAL A 32 5.22 2.01 3.67
C VAL A 32 4.37 1.11 4.55
N HIS A 33 4.15 1.51 5.81
CA HIS A 33 3.12 0.87 6.63
C HIS A 33 1.74 1.25 6.11
N ASP A 34 0.95 0.25 5.75
CA ASP A 34 -0.39 0.47 5.18
C ASP A 34 -1.30 1.31 6.11
N THR A 35 -1.19 1.10 7.43
CA THR A 35 -1.97 1.79 8.46
C THR A 35 -1.69 3.29 8.58
N ASP A 36 -0.52 3.75 8.16
CA ASP A 36 -0.14 5.17 8.28
C ASP A 36 -0.89 6.05 7.26
N PHE A 37 -1.28 5.42 6.16
CA PHE A 37 -1.88 6.07 4.98
C PHE A 37 -3.33 5.67 4.75
N ALA A 38 -3.74 4.47 5.19
CA ALA A 38 -5.11 3.99 5.05
C ALA A 38 -5.44 2.94 6.12
N ASP A 39 -5.93 3.42 7.26
CA ASP A 39 -6.40 2.61 8.37
C ASP A 39 -7.90 2.85 8.62
N GLY A 40 -8.64 1.77 8.84
CA GLY A 40 -10.08 1.82 9.13
C GLY A 40 -10.57 0.59 9.88
N TYR A 41 -11.20 0.83 11.04
CA TYR A 41 -12.57 0.41 11.43
C TYR A 41 -12.83 0.64 12.95
N PRO A 42 -14.05 0.94 13.47
CA PRO A 42 -15.18 1.71 12.96
C PRO A 42 -15.36 3.01 13.78
N SER A 43 -15.17 4.21 13.21
CA SER A 43 -15.69 5.43 13.86
C SER A 43 -16.54 6.23 12.89
N ARG A 44 -17.74 6.57 13.34
CA ARG A 44 -18.91 7.07 12.58
C ARG A 44 -18.74 8.46 11.93
N LYS A 45 -17.52 8.96 11.69
CA LYS A 45 -17.29 10.34 11.22
C LYS A 45 -16.59 10.37 9.85
N LEU A 46 -17.39 10.71 8.83
CA LEU A 46 -16.96 10.93 7.44
C LEU A 46 -15.81 11.95 7.30
N SER A 47 -15.72 12.91 8.23
CA SER A 47 -14.66 13.92 8.27
C SER A 47 -13.26 13.34 8.53
N THR A 48 -13.15 12.24 9.28
CA THR A 48 -11.88 11.56 9.53
C THR A 48 -11.42 10.77 8.30
N TRP A 49 -12.38 10.24 7.53
CA TRP A 49 -12.13 9.54 6.27
C TRP A 49 -11.58 10.49 5.19
N LEU A 50 -12.22 11.65 5.00
CA LEU A 50 -11.76 12.69 4.07
C LEU A 50 -10.33 13.19 4.36
N LYS A 51 -9.97 13.40 5.64
CA LYS A 51 -8.61 13.81 6.03
C LYS A 51 -7.56 12.71 5.79
N ARG A 52 -7.93 11.43 5.94
CA ARG A 52 -7.02 10.29 5.74
C ARG A 52 -6.80 9.95 4.27
N ASN A 53 -7.82 10.06 3.42
CA ASN A 53 -7.68 9.91 1.97
C ASN A 53 -6.66 10.91 1.39
N GLY A 54 -6.53 12.09 2.01
CA GLY A 54 -5.49 13.06 1.67
C GLY A 54 -4.06 12.50 1.82
N LYS A 55 -3.79 11.66 2.83
CA LYS A 55 -2.44 11.09 3.02
C LYS A 55 -2.07 10.11 1.92
N PHE A 56 -2.97 9.19 1.58
CA PHE A 56 -2.75 8.25 0.48
C PHE A 56 -2.62 9.00 -0.84
N LYS A 57 -3.51 9.96 -1.10
CA LYS A 57 -3.46 10.79 -2.31
C LYS A 57 -2.15 11.57 -2.43
N ASN A 58 -1.67 12.16 -1.34
CA ASN A 58 -0.37 12.83 -1.31
C ASN A 58 0.77 11.84 -1.58
N LEU A 59 0.74 10.67 -0.94
CA LEU A 59 1.74 9.62 -1.16
C LEU A 59 1.85 9.21 -2.64
N ILE A 60 0.72 8.97 -3.32
CA ILE A 60 0.74 8.60 -4.75
C ILE A 60 1.06 9.80 -5.66
N ASN A 61 0.71 11.03 -5.28
CA ASN A 61 1.07 12.23 -6.04
C ASN A 61 2.58 12.52 -5.98
N ASP A 62 3.19 12.29 -4.81
CA ASP A 62 4.62 12.53 -4.58
C ASP A 62 5.46 11.43 -5.21
N PHE A 63 5.07 10.17 -5.02
CA PHE A 63 5.83 9.02 -5.52
C PHE A 63 5.55 8.70 -6.98
N LYS A 64 4.30 8.89 -7.44
CA LYS A 64 3.78 8.53 -8.78
C LYS A 64 4.00 7.06 -9.14
N PRO A 65 3.42 6.11 -8.37
CA PRO A 65 3.57 4.69 -8.66
C PRO A 65 2.87 4.28 -9.95
N ASP A 66 3.48 3.34 -10.69
CA ASP A 66 2.84 2.64 -11.80
C ASP A 66 1.88 1.55 -11.31
N ALA A 67 2.15 1.00 -10.11
CA ALA A 67 1.31 0.02 -9.46
C ALA A 67 1.47 0.05 -7.93
N VAL A 68 0.47 -0.51 -7.24
CA VAL A 68 0.48 -0.76 -5.80
C VAL A 68 0.53 -2.25 -5.54
N PHE A 69 1.38 -2.68 -4.62
CA PHE A 69 1.41 -4.04 -4.08
C PHE A 69 0.99 -4.00 -2.61
N VAL A 70 0.11 -4.90 -2.19
CA VAL A 70 -0.26 -5.05 -0.78
C VAL A 70 -0.09 -6.49 -0.31
N ASP A 71 0.42 -6.64 0.91
CA ASP A 71 0.55 -7.94 1.55
C ASP A 71 -0.76 -8.39 2.23
N ARG A 72 -1.80 -7.55 2.30
CA ARG A 72 -3.11 -7.90 2.85
C ARG A 72 -4.22 -7.01 2.29
N GLN A 73 -5.44 -7.51 2.29
CA GLN A 73 -6.61 -6.77 1.84
C GLN A 73 -7.10 -5.82 2.94
N ARG A 74 -6.75 -4.53 2.83
CA ARG A 74 -7.12 -3.44 3.76
C ARG A 74 -7.50 -2.20 2.95
N HIS A 75 -7.85 -1.12 3.67
CA HIS A 75 -8.18 0.18 3.07
C HIS A 75 -7.10 0.73 2.13
N PHE A 76 -5.81 0.43 2.36
CA PHE A 76 -4.72 0.87 1.47
C PHE A 76 -4.90 0.36 0.03
N GLY A 77 -5.28 -0.90 -0.14
CA GLY A 77 -5.58 -1.46 -1.46
C GLY A 77 -6.84 -0.85 -2.06
N LEU A 78 -7.87 -0.60 -1.24
CA LEU A 78 -9.10 0.06 -1.70
C LEU A 78 -8.82 1.49 -2.20
N GLU A 79 -7.98 2.25 -1.50
CA GLU A 79 -7.59 3.59 -1.91
C GLU A 79 -6.78 3.58 -3.23
N ALA A 80 -5.98 2.55 -3.48
CA ALA A 80 -5.31 2.38 -4.78
C ALA A 80 -6.35 2.27 -5.92
N LEU A 81 -7.37 1.41 -5.74
CA LEU A 81 -8.45 1.23 -6.72
C LEU A 81 -9.28 2.51 -6.90
N ASN A 82 -9.61 3.21 -5.82
CA ASN A 82 -10.36 4.47 -5.87
C ASN A 82 -9.62 5.59 -6.61
N ASN A 83 -8.28 5.51 -6.69
CA ASN A 83 -7.44 6.45 -7.42
C ASN A 83 -6.94 5.86 -8.75
N GLU A 84 -7.56 4.79 -9.25
CA GLU A 84 -7.28 4.17 -10.56
C GLU A 84 -5.83 3.69 -10.73
N VAL A 85 -5.15 3.35 -9.63
CA VAL A 85 -3.80 2.77 -9.65
C VAL A 85 -3.91 1.24 -9.67
N PRO A 86 -3.24 0.54 -10.61
CA PRO A 86 -3.22 -0.93 -10.65
C PRO A 86 -2.82 -1.55 -9.30
N LEU A 87 -3.55 -2.56 -8.85
CA LEU A 87 -3.36 -3.21 -7.55
C LEU A 87 -2.98 -4.68 -7.70
N PHE A 88 -1.86 -5.06 -7.09
CA PHE A 88 -1.44 -6.44 -6.88
C PHE A 88 -1.63 -6.81 -5.41
N VAL A 89 -2.24 -7.97 -5.16
CA VAL A 89 -2.50 -8.46 -3.80
C VAL A 89 -1.73 -9.76 -3.59
N HIS A 90 -0.81 -9.76 -2.64
CA HIS A 90 -0.20 -11.00 -2.16
C HIS A 90 -1.11 -11.64 -1.12
N LEU A 91 -1.77 -12.71 -1.55
CA LEU A 91 -2.57 -13.56 -0.67
C LEU A 91 -1.67 -14.32 0.29
N ARG A 92 -1.71 -13.97 1.57
CA ARG A 92 -0.98 -14.69 2.62
C ARG A 92 -1.71 -15.95 3.03
N GLY A 93 -0.92 -16.95 3.45
CA GLY A 93 -1.41 -18.19 4.02
C GLY A 93 -1.55 -19.29 2.99
N ASN A 94 -1.66 -20.52 3.47
CA ASN A 94 -2.03 -21.65 2.64
C ASN A 94 -3.56 -21.75 2.59
N TYR A 95 -4.11 -22.11 1.45
CA TYR A 95 -5.47 -22.62 1.36
C TYR A 95 -5.50 -23.98 2.05
N LEU A 96 -6.14 -24.07 3.22
CA LEU A 96 -6.44 -25.32 3.95
C LEU A 96 -7.91 -25.29 4.37
#